data_AF-A0A2Z6GA45-F1
#
_entry.id   AF-A0A2Z6GA45-F1
#
_cell.length_a   1.000
_cell.length_b   1.000
_cell.length_c   1.000
_cell.angle_alpha   90.00
_cell.angle_beta   90.00
_cell.angle_gamma   90.00
#
_symmetry.space_group_name_H-M   'P 1'
#
loop_
_entity.id
_entity.type
_entity.pdbx_description
1 polymer ?
#
loop_
_entity_poly.entity_id
_entity_poly.type
_entity_poly.pdbx_seq_one_letter_code
_entity_poly.pdbx_strand_id
1 'polypeptide(L)'
;MFRSVLPLALVAVSHIVRAEPVVAPTCEQSVERPVSFVSPSSRDKVTVAIGSGPCYSARLEITLTSEQGKVLYAYSAPFKHHIAEQWDSLDLPRSASEFVLYTAEHGIVGGLDIPNPLPRGRATESNPFELQIPIAEFKRLIKAGQPVFRHATYYEGGRYVMFDFKSKKAIVAIVWGY
;
A
#
# COMPACT_ATOMS: atom_id res chain seq x y z
N MET A 1 -3.30 -33.44 -81.49
CA MET A 1 -3.57 -34.07 -80.18
C MET A 1 -2.92 -33.22 -79.11
N PHE A 2 -3.68 -32.36 -78.42
CA PHE A 2 -3.20 -31.56 -77.30
C PHE A 2 -3.62 -32.25 -75.99
N ARG A 3 -2.66 -32.58 -75.12
CA ARG A 3 -2.94 -33.01 -73.74
C ARG A 3 -2.47 -31.92 -72.79
N SER A 4 -3.43 -31.32 -72.12
CA SER A 4 -3.29 -30.29 -71.09
C SER A 4 -2.52 -30.81 -69.88
N VAL A 5 -1.59 -29.98 -69.37
CA VAL A 5 -0.93 -30.17 -68.08
C VAL A 5 -1.70 -29.32 -67.06
N LEU A 6 -2.30 -29.96 -66.05
CA LEU A 6 -2.91 -29.27 -64.91
C LEU A 6 -1.81 -28.83 -63.94
N PRO A 7 -1.75 -27.57 -63.48
CA PRO A 7 -0.90 -27.18 -62.38
C PRO A 7 -1.58 -27.51 -61.04
N LEU A 8 -0.85 -28.22 -60.17
CA LEU A 8 -1.20 -28.43 -58.77
C LEU A 8 -1.08 -27.09 -58.02
N ALA A 9 -2.19 -26.55 -57.51
CA ALA A 9 -2.16 -25.41 -56.61
C ALA A 9 -1.82 -25.88 -55.19
N LEU A 10 -0.64 -25.52 -54.67
CA LEU A 10 -0.34 -25.62 -53.24
C LEU A 10 -1.16 -24.55 -52.49
N VAL A 11 -2.12 -24.98 -51.69
CA VAL A 11 -2.79 -24.12 -50.70
C VAL A 11 -1.89 -24.09 -49.46
N ALA A 12 -1.14 -23.01 -49.29
CA ALA A 12 -0.44 -22.73 -48.04
C ALA A 12 -1.47 -22.36 -46.96
N VAL A 13 -1.73 -23.27 -46.03
CA VAL A 13 -2.53 -22.99 -44.84
C VAL A 13 -1.63 -22.23 -43.86
N SER A 14 -1.64 -20.91 -43.95
CA SER A 14 -1.02 -20.03 -42.97
C SER A 14 -1.79 -20.15 -41.66
N HIS A 15 -1.26 -20.93 -40.70
CA HIS A 15 -1.72 -20.88 -39.32
C HIS A 15 -1.37 -19.51 -38.73
N ILE A 16 -2.30 -18.57 -38.84
CA ILE A 16 -2.26 -17.33 -38.07
C ILE A 16 -2.49 -17.75 -36.62
N VAL A 17 -1.41 -17.95 -35.86
CA VAL A 17 -1.45 -18.00 -34.40
C VAL A 17 -1.87 -16.62 -33.96
N ARG A 18 -3.17 -16.45 -33.71
CA ARG A 18 -3.73 -15.23 -33.15
C ARG A 18 -3.23 -15.18 -31.71
N ALA A 19 -2.17 -14.39 -31.47
CA ALA A 19 -1.73 -14.10 -30.12
C ALA A 19 -2.93 -13.50 -29.37
N GLU A 20 -3.45 -14.21 -28.38
CA GLU A 20 -4.47 -13.67 -27.49
C GLU A 20 -3.87 -12.42 -26.82
N PRO A 21 -4.63 -11.32 -26.71
CA PRO A 21 -4.13 -10.14 -26.03
C PRO A 21 -3.77 -10.53 -24.60
N VAL A 22 -2.50 -10.34 -24.23
CA VAL A 22 -2.05 -10.52 -22.84
C VAL A 22 -2.78 -9.48 -22.00
N VAL A 23 -3.84 -9.91 -21.31
CA VAL A 23 -4.56 -9.06 -20.37
C VAL A 23 -3.65 -8.87 -19.16
N ALA A 24 -3.21 -7.64 -18.93
CA ALA A 24 -2.40 -7.32 -17.77
C ALA A 24 -3.16 -7.65 -16.47
N PRO A 25 -2.51 -8.23 -15.45
CA PRO A 25 -3.17 -8.56 -14.19
C PRO A 25 -3.72 -7.29 -13.52
N THR A 26 -4.88 -7.42 -12.88
CA THR A 26 -5.47 -6.39 -12.04
C THR A 26 -5.17 -6.68 -10.56
N CYS A 27 -5.01 -5.63 -9.77
CA CYS A 27 -4.73 -5.70 -8.34
C CYS A 27 -5.82 -5.00 -7.51
N GLU A 28 -6.98 -4.76 -8.13
CA GLU A 28 -8.08 -4.03 -7.49
C GLU A 28 -8.56 -4.79 -6.26
N GLN A 29 -8.49 -4.14 -5.10
CA GLN A 29 -8.96 -4.68 -3.84
C GLN A 29 -9.22 -3.55 -2.86
N SER A 30 -10.18 -3.73 -1.96
CA SER A 30 -10.46 -2.77 -0.89
C SER A 30 -10.86 -3.50 0.37
N VAL A 31 -10.26 -3.11 1.49
CA VAL A 31 -10.60 -3.60 2.82
C VAL A 31 -10.89 -2.39 3.70
N GLU A 32 -12.07 -2.40 4.32
CA GLU A 32 -12.45 -1.47 5.37
C GLU A 32 -12.66 -2.25 6.67
N ARG A 33 -12.12 -1.73 7.78
CA ARG A 33 -12.39 -2.31 9.10
C ARG A 33 -12.42 -1.27 10.22
N PRO A 34 -13.19 -1.53 11.29
CA PRO A 34 -13.16 -0.70 12.48
C PRO A 34 -11.81 -0.79 13.19
N VAL A 35 -11.37 0.33 13.76
CA VAL A 35 -10.14 0.48 14.54
C VAL A 35 -10.33 1.48 15.67
N SER A 36 -9.54 1.34 16.71
CA SER A 36 -9.44 2.30 17.81
C SER A 36 -8.22 3.21 17.58
N PHE A 37 -8.36 4.29 16.83
CA PHE A 37 -7.21 5.14 16.45
C PHE A 37 -7.12 6.44 17.26
N VAL A 38 -8.23 7.17 17.38
CA VAL A 38 -8.32 8.43 18.15
C VAL A 38 -8.20 8.14 19.65
N SER A 39 -8.82 7.07 20.11
CA SER A 39 -8.75 6.60 21.51
C SER A 39 -8.98 5.09 21.58
N PRO A 40 -8.64 4.42 22.70
CA PRO A 40 -8.88 2.98 22.87
C PRO A 40 -10.33 2.54 22.65
N SER A 41 -11.30 3.42 22.90
CA SER A 41 -12.74 3.15 22.75
C SER A 41 -13.36 3.68 21.46
N SER A 42 -12.59 4.39 20.63
CA SER A 42 -13.09 4.94 19.36
C SER A 42 -13.46 3.84 18.38
N ARG A 43 -14.47 4.10 17.54
CA ARG A 43 -14.90 3.23 16.43
C ARG A 43 -14.53 3.86 15.09
N ASP A 44 -13.28 4.28 14.99
CA ASP A 44 -12.74 4.82 13.75
C ASP A 44 -12.64 3.71 12.71
N LYS A 45 -12.28 4.06 11.48
CA LYS A 45 -12.14 3.13 10.38
C LYS A 45 -10.80 3.31 9.71
N VAL A 46 -10.18 2.19 9.33
CA VAL A 46 -9.12 2.17 8.33
C VAL A 46 -9.68 1.59 7.04
N THR A 47 -9.39 2.25 5.93
CA THR A 47 -9.64 1.74 4.58
C THR A 47 -8.29 1.63 3.88
N VAL A 48 -7.98 0.44 3.37
CA VAL A 48 -6.81 0.18 2.54
C VAL A 48 -7.31 -0.33 1.20
N ALA A 49 -6.98 0.36 0.12
CA ALA A 49 -7.50 0.05 -1.21
C ALA A 49 -6.43 0.18 -2.27
N ILE A 50 -6.49 -0.70 -3.27
CA ILE A 50 -5.77 -0.58 -4.53
C ILE A 50 -6.83 -0.27 -5.59
N GLY A 51 -6.67 0.85 -6.27
CA GLY A 51 -7.61 1.32 -7.29
C GLY A 51 -7.70 0.38 -8.49
N SER A 52 -8.73 0.62 -9.31
CA SER A 52 -9.00 -0.19 -10.50
C SER A 52 -7.94 -0.06 -11.59
N GLY A 53 -7.96 -1.03 -12.52
CA GLY A 53 -7.06 -1.09 -13.66
C GLY A 53 -5.86 -2.03 -13.46
N PRO A 54 -4.91 -2.01 -14.41
CA PRO A 54 -3.71 -2.85 -14.33
C PRO A 54 -2.89 -2.54 -13.08
N CYS A 55 -2.31 -3.58 -12.46
CA CYS A 55 -1.48 -3.44 -11.26
C CYS A 55 -0.37 -2.39 -11.41
N TYR A 56 0.12 -2.17 -12.65
CA TYR A 56 1.19 -1.21 -12.92
C TYR A 56 0.82 0.26 -12.90
N SER A 57 -0.45 0.57 -13.08
CA SER A 57 -0.98 1.92 -13.00
C SER A 57 -1.85 2.13 -11.77
N ALA A 58 -2.18 1.06 -11.04
CA ALA A 58 -3.03 1.13 -9.86
C ALA A 58 -2.38 1.96 -8.74
N ARG A 59 -3.21 2.69 -8.01
CA ARG A 59 -2.81 3.48 -6.85
C ARG A 59 -3.22 2.77 -5.57
N LEU A 60 -2.32 2.73 -4.60
CA LEU A 60 -2.63 2.40 -3.23
C LEU A 60 -3.19 3.64 -2.52
N GLU A 61 -4.29 3.46 -1.81
CA GLU A 61 -4.93 4.45 -0.97
C GLU A 61 -5.09 3.89 0.45
N ILE A 62 -4.67 4.67 1.45
CA ILE A 62 -4.87 4.33 2.85
C ILE A 62 -5.51 5.53 3.53
N THR A 63 -6.66 5.31 4.15
CA THR A 63 -7.42 6.36 4.82
C THR A 63 -7.76 5.94 6.24
N LEU A 64 -7.58 6.86 7.20
CA LEU A 64 -8.18 6.75 8.52
C LEU A 64 -9.32 7.76 8.63
N THR A 65 -10.48 7.28 9.05
CA THR A 65 -11.69 8.08 9.16
C THR A 65 -12.23 7.97 10.57
N SER A 66 -12.66 9.07 11.18
CA SER A 66 -13.27 9.03 12.50
C SER A 66 -14.61 8.29 12.47
N GLU A 67 -15.12 7.90 13.63
CA GLU A 67 -16.47 7.33 13.77
C GLU A 67 -17.55 8.21 13.10
N GLN A 68 -17.37 9.53 13.07
CA GLN A 68 -18.29 10.50 12.44
C GLN A 68 -18.04 10.72 10.93
N GLY A 69 -17.17 9.94 10.30
CA GLY A 69 -16.90 10.05 8.87
C GLY A 69 -15.86 11.12 8.49
N LYS A 70 -15.19 11.76 9.47
CA LYS A 70 -14.16 12.77 9.16
C LYS A 70 -12.85 12.08 8.78
N VAL A 71 -12.27 12.41 7.62
CA VAL A 71 -10.92 11.96 7.26
C VAL A 71 -9.89 12.55 8.24
N LEU A 72 -9.19 11.66 8.93
CA LEU A 72 -8.13 11.97 9.89
C LEU A 72 -6.75 11.88 9.25
N TYR A 73 -6.57 10.90 8.36
CA TYR A 73 -5.34 10.62 7.61
C TYR A 73 -5.70 10.16 6.21
N ALA A 74 -4.88 10.55 5.22
CA ALA A 74 -4.95 10.00 3.87
C ALA A 74 -3.55 9.85 3.30
N TYR A 75 -3.31 8.74 2.62
CA TYR A 75 -2.10 8.43 1.87
C TYR A 75 -2.49 7.91 0.49
N SER A 76 -1.78 8.35 -0.55
CA SER A 76 -1.99 7.89 -1.92
C SER A 76 -0.67 7.83 -2.67
N ALA A 77 -0.35 6.69 -3.27
CA ALA A 77 0.89 6.46 -4.02
C ALA A 77 0.70 5.36 -5.07
N PRO A 78 1.59 5.22 -6.07
CA PRO A 78 1.56 4.05 -6.95
C PRO A 78 1.72 2.75 -6.16
N PHE A 79 0.89 1.75 -6.42
CA PHE A 79 0.82 0.53 -5.59
C PHE A 79 2.12 -0.27 -5.63
N LYS A 80 2.69 -0.52 -6.81
CA LYS A 80 3.82 -1.44 -6.99
C LYS A 80 4.98 -1.25 -6.06
N HIS A 81 5.28 -0.02 -5.70
CA HIS A 81 6.41 0.31 -4.84
C HIS A 81 6.32 -0.27 -3.42
N HIS A 82 5.17 -0.85 -3.07
CA HIS A 82 4.90 -1.43 -1.77
C HIS A 82 5.07 -2.95 -1.73
N ILE A 83 5.43 -3.58 -2.86
CA ILE A 83 5.60 -5.02 -2.98
C ILE A 83 6.84 -5.40 -3.79
N ALA A 84 7.44 -6.55 -3.48
CA ALA A 84 8.71 -7.00 -4.04
C ALA A 84 8.57 -7.59 -5.45
N GLU A 85 7.40 -8.16 -5.74
CA GLU A 85 7.10 -8.95 -6.92
C GLU A 85 7.29 -8.15 -8.21
N GLN A 86 7.87 -8.78 -9.22
CA GLN A 86 8.03 -8.19 -10.56
C GLN A 86 6.66 -8.08 -11.28
N TRP A 87 6.58 -7.21 -12.29
CA TRP A 87 5.33 -6.90 -13.01
C TRP A 87 4.71 -8.09 -13.74
N ASP A 88 5.55 -9.01 -14.18
CA ASP A 88 5.22 -10.24 -14.89
C ASP A 88 4.97 -11.42 -13.95
N SER A 89 5.08 -11.20 -12.63
CA SER A 89 4.82 -12.24 -11.64
C SER A 89 3.33 -12.62 -11.63
N LEU A 90 3.05 -13.91 -11.73
CA LEU A 90 1.70 -14.45 -11.57
C LEU A 90 1.19 -14.31 -10.13
N ASP A 91 2.09 -14.12 -9.16
CA ASP A 91 1.76 -13.91 -7.74
C ASP A 91 1.35 -12.46 -7.43
N LEU A 92 1.50 -11.52 -8.38
CA LEU A 92 1.27 -10.09 -8.15
C LEU A 92 -0.11 -9.77 -7.52
N PRO A 93 -1.23 -10.36 -7.98
CA PRO A 93 -2.53 -10.13 -7.35
C PRO A 93 -2.63 -10.70 -5.93
N ARG A 94 -1.98 -11.84 -5.66
CA ARG A 94 -1.94 -12.45 -4.32
C ARG A 94 -1.17 -11.57 -3.34
N SER A 95 0.03 -11.11 -3.72
CA SER A 95 0.85 -10.22 -2.88
C SER A 95 0.18 -8.87 -2.66
N ALA A 96 -0.57 -8.36 -3.64
CA ALA A 96 -1.42 -7.18 -3.48
C ALA A 96 -2.52 -7.38 -2.43
N SER A 97 -3.22 -8.51 -2.49
CA SER A 97 -4.24 -8.88 -1.51
C SER A 97 -3.66 -9.01 -0.10
N GLU A 98 -2.53 -9.71 0.03
CA GLU A 98 -1.80 -9.88 1.29
C GLU A 98 -1.35 -8.55 1.88
N PHE A 99 -0.83 -7.64 1.05
CA PHE A 99 -0.45 -6.29 1.50
C PHE A 99 -1.64 -5.51 2.07
N VAL A 100 -2.77 -5.50 1.35
CA VAL A 100 -3.98 -4.78 1.76
C VAL A 100 -4.53 -5.35 3.06
N LEU A 101 -4.67 -6.67 3.15
CA LEU A 101 -5.16 -7.37 4.33
C LEU A 101 -4.23 -7.13 5.52
N TYR A 102 -2.93 -7.36 5.38
CA TYR A 102 -1.96 -7.18 6.45
C TYR A 102 -1.96 -5.73 6.98
N THR A 103 -1.97 -4.74 6.08
CA THR A 103 -1.97 -3.32 6.47
C THR A 103 -3.25 -2.95 7.21
N ALA A 104 -4.41 -3.42 6.74
CA ALA A 104 -5.66 -3.18 7.43
C ALA A 104 -5.68 -3.87 8.80
N GLU A 105 -5.20 -5.12 8.87
CA GLU A 105 -5.32 -5.96 10.06
C GLU A 105 -4.35 -5.63 11.18
N HIS A 106 -3.10 -5.33 10.81
CA HIS A 106 -1.98 -5.15 11.72
C HIS A 106 -1.44 -3.72 11.72
N GLY A 107 -2.08 -2.80 11.01
CA GLY A 107 -1.65 -1.40 10.95
C GLY A 107 -1.78 -0.67 12.28
N ILE A 108 -2.73 -1.03 13.15
CA ILE A 108 -2.84 -0.40 14.48
C ILE A 108 -1.93 -1.13 15.46
N VAL A 109 -0.96 -0.39 16.00
CA VAL A 109 0.03 -0.90 16.96
C VAL A 109 -0.02 -0.14 18.29
N GLY A 110 0.39 -0.82 19.35
CA GLY A 110 0.44 -0.28 20.71
C GLY A 110 1.77 0.39 21.05
N GLY A 111 1.84 1.01 22.22
CA GLY A 111 3.00 1.79 22.67
C GLY A 111 4.35 1.04 22.69
N LEU A 112 4.33 -0.29 22.91
CA LEU A 112 5.53 -1.12 22.98
C LEU A 112 6.16 -1.40 21.59
N ASP A 113 5.37 -1.27 20.53
CA ASP A 113 5.79 -1.56 19.14
C ASP A 113 6.30 -0.30 18.42
N ILE A 114 6.36 0.83 19.13
CA ILE A 114 6.81 2.09 18.57
C ILE A 114 8.33 2.16 18.78
N PRO A 115 9.13 2.34 17.71
CA PRO A 115 10.57 2.41 17.81
C PRO A 115 11.02 3.65 18.57
N ASN A 116 12.29 3.70 18.95
CA ASN A 116 12.93 4.90 19.50
C ASN A 116 13.52 5.73 18.33
N PRO A 117 12.80 6.76 17.82
CA PRO A 117 13.27 7.50 16.67
C PRO A 117 14.41 8.45 17.04
N LEU A 118 15.29 8.70 16.09
CA LEU A 118 16.29 9.75 16.15
C LEU A 118 15.70 11.08 15.69
N PRO A 119 16.26 12.22 16.13
CA PRO A 119 15.86 13.52 15.62
C PRO A 119 15.98 13.60 14.10
N ARG A 120 15.20 14.49 13.49
CA ARG A 120 15.26 14.76 12.06
C ARG A 120 16.70 15.04 11.59
N GLY A 121 17.09 14.43 10.48
CA GLY A 121 18.42 14.46 9.88
C GLY A 121 19.46 13.61 10.59
N ARG A 122 19.07 12.74 11.53
CA ARG A 122 20.01 11.94 12.35
C ARG A 122 19.82 10.44 12.23
N ALA A 123 18.82 9.96 11.51
CA ALA A 123 18.62 8.53 11.35
C ALA A 123 19.80 7.90 10.57
N THR A 124 20.05 6.61 10.82
CA THR A 124 21.18 5.85 10.27
C THR A 124 20.69 4.50 9.74
N GLU A 125 21.54 3.74 9.06
CA GLU A 125 21.20 2.36 8.67
C GLU A 125 20.88 1.48 9.90
N SER A 126 21.62 1.67 11.00
CA SER A 126 21.41 0.94 12.26
C SER A 126 20.21 1.42 13.09
N ASN A 127 19.73 2.64 12.85
CA ASN A 127 18.49 3.16 13.42
C ASN A 127 17.79 4.05 12.37
N PRO A 128 16.96 3.46 11.49
CA PRO A 128 16.37 4.15 10.36
C PRO A 128 15.15 5.00 10.74
N PHE A 129 14.79 5.06 12.02
CA PHE A 129 13.58 5.72 12.47
C PHE A 129 13.85 7.21 12.72
N GLU A 130 13.18 8.06 11.94
CA GLU A 130 13.35 9.50 12.01
C GLU A 130 12.08 10.18 12.54
N LEU A 131 12.24 11.00 13.56
CA LEU A 131 11.16 11.77 14.17
C LEU A 131 10.80 13.00 13.30
N GLN A 132 9.52 13.13 12.97
CA GLN A 132 8.98 14.23 12.16
C GLN A 132 8.32 15.34 12.97
N ILE A 133 8.14 15.13 14.28
CA ILE A 133 7.46 16.04 15.21
C ILE A 133 8.40 16.43 16.35
N PRO A 134 8.13 17.50 17.12
CA PRO A 134 8.93 17.83 18.29
C PRO A 134 9.00 16.69 19.31
N ILE A 135 10.19 16.40 19.85
CA ILE A 135 10.40 15.29 20.81
C ILE A 135 9.50 15.38 22.05
N ALA A 136 9.19 16.60 22.53
CA ALA A 136 8.29 16.80 23.66
C ALA A 136 6.86 16.38 23.33
N GLU A 137 6.41 16.66 22.10
CA GLU A 137 5.09 16.26 21.61
C GLU A 137 5.01 14.75 21.42
N PHE A 138 6.03 14.14 20.81
CA PHE A 138 6.14 12.69 20.68
C PHE A 138 6.06 11.99 22.04
N LYS A 139 6.89 12.39 23.01
CA LYS A 139 6.89 11.82 24.37
C LYS A 139 5.53 11.96 25.06
N ARG A 140 4.83 13.07 24.85
CA ARG A 140 3.47 13.29 25.38
C ARG A 140 2.48 12.29 24.78
N LEU A 141 2.50 12.09 23.46
CA LEU A 141 1.60 11.16 22.77
C LEU A 141 1.86 9.71 23.18
N ILE A 142 3.13 9.30 23.29
CA ILE A 142 3.53 7.99 23.79
C ILE A 142 3.06 7.76 25.22
N LYS A 143 3.30 8.72 26.12
CA LYS A 143 2.89 8.62 27.53
C LYS A 143 1.38 8.50 27.69
N ALA A 144 0.61 9.08 26.78
CA ALA A 144 -0.85 8.97 26.77
C ALA A 144 -1.36 7.59 26.31
N GLY A 145 -0.47 6.69 25.87
CA GLY A 145 -0.86 5.39 25.33
C GLY A 145 -1.61 5.51 24.00
N GLN A 146 -1.28 6.53 23.20
CA GLN A 146 -1.97 6.77 21.93
C GLN A 146 -1.77 5.60 20.97
N PRO A 147 -2.85 5.02 20.40
CA PRO A 147 -2.74 4.08 19.30
C PRO A 147 -2.00 4.69 18.11
N VAL A 148 -1.19 3.88 17.43
CA VAL A 148 -0.40 4.32 16.29
C VAL A 148 -0.78 3.51 15.08
N PHE A 149 -1.00 4.19 13.96
CA PHE A 149 -1.18 3.51 12.69
C PHE A 149 0.16 3.44 11.96
N ARG A 150 0.64 2.23 11.72
CA ARG A 150 1.87 1.90 11.00
C ARG A 150 1.52 1.37 9.61
N HIS A 151 2.16 1.91 8.59
CA HIS A 151 2.08 1.33 7.24
C HIS A 151 3.37 1.55 6.44
N ALA A 152 3.65 0.65 5.50
CA ALA A 152 4.75 0.80 4.56
C ALA A 152 4.43 1.86 3.48
N THR A 153 5.46 2.45 2.88
CA THR A 153 5.31 3.47 1.82
C THR A 153 6.17 3.22 0.57
N TYR A 154 7.26 2.46 0.70
CA TYR A 154 8.17 2.08 -0.39
C TYR A 154 8.94 0.80 0.01
N TYR A 155 9.77 0.25 -0.87
CA TYR A 155 10.50 -1.02 -0.70
C TYR A 155 11.13 -1.25 0.69
N GLU A 156 11.61 -0.20 1.37
CA GLU A 156 12.25 -0.32 2.68
C GLU A 156 11.74 0.70 3.71
N GLY A 157 10.63 1.40 3.42
CA GLY A 157 10.19 2.54 4.21
C GLY A 157 8.74 2.50 4.66
N GLY A 158 8.42 3.41 5.57
CA GLY A 158 7.06 3.55 6.07
C GLY A 158 6.88 4.67 7.07
N ARG A 159 5.70 4.70 7.67
CA ARG A 159 5.22 5.78 8.54
C ARG A 159 4.57 5.22 9.80
N TYR A 160 4.82 5.89 10.91
CA TYR A 160 4.01 5.80 12.12
C TYR A 160 3.20 7.08 12.24
N VAL A 161 1.89 6.92 12.25
CA VAL A 161 0.90 8.00 12.26
C VAL A 161 0.20 8.01 13.60
N MET A 162 0.14 9.17 14.25
CA MET A 162 -0.49 9.36 15.56
C MET A 162 -1.61 10.39 15.47
N PHE A 163 -2.64 10.26 16.30
CA PHE A 163 -3.64 11.30 16.42
C PHE A 163 -3.15 12.44 17.30
N ASP A 164 -3.19 13.68 16.79
CA ASP A 164 -2.96 14.88 17.60
C ASP A 164 -4.28 15.52 18.02
N PHE A 165 -4.55 15.46 19.33
CA PHE A 165 -5.74 16.06 19.93
C PHE A 165 -5.83 17.58 19.77
N LYS A 166 -4.70 18.28 19.63
CA LYS A 166 -4.70 19.74 19.48
C LYS A 166 -5.27 20.14 18.13
N SER A 167 -4.77 19.55 17.05
CA SER A 167 -5.23 19.82 15.68
C SER A 167 -6.45 18.98 15.27
N LYS A 168 -6.81 17.95 16.04
CA LYS A 168 -7.86 16.97 15.72
C LYS A 168 -7.65 16.30 14.36
N LYS A 169 -6.38 15.98 14.05
CA LYS A 169 -5.93 15.32 12.82
C LYS A 169 -4.88 14.27 13.15
N ALA A 170 -4.70 13.32 12.24
CA ALA A 170 -3.57 12.42 12.29
C ALA A 170 -2.32 13.11 11.74
N ILE A 171 -1.18 12.86 12.38
CA ILE A 171 0.14 13.40 12.00
C ILE A 171 1.13 12.26 11.83
N VAL A 172 2.00 12.37 10.82
CA VAL A 172 3.14 11.46 10.69
C VAL A 172 4.15 11.83 11.77
N ALA A 173 4.37 10.92 12.72
CA ALA A 173 5.26 11.14 13.86
C ALA A 173 6.66 10.58 13.61
N ILE A 174 6.74 9.42 12.95
CA ILE A 174 8.00 8.75 12.60
C ILE A 174 7.92 8.31 11.14
N VAL A 175 9.03 8.44 10.42
CA VAL A 175 9.24 7.76 9.14
C VAL A 175 10.45 6.84 9.24
N TRP A 176 10.49 5.81 8.40
CA TRP A 176 11.68 4.99 8.21
C TRP A 176 11.84 4.65 6.73
N GLY A 177 13.03 4.15 6.37
CA GLY A 177 13.42 3.79 5.01
C GLY A 177 14.08 4.95 4.27
N TYR A 178 15.09 4.59 3.49
CA TYR A 178 15.90 5.48 2.67
C TYR A 178 15.79 5.10 1.19
#